data_AF-A0A317CG42-F1
#
_entry.id   AF-A0A317CG42-F1
#
_cell.length_a   1.000
_cell.length_b   1.000
_cell.length_c   1.000
_cell.angle_alpha   90.00
_cell.angle_beta   90.00
_cell.angle_gamma   90.00
#
_symmetry.space_group_name_H-M   'P 1'
#
loop_
_entity.id
_entity.type
_entity.pdbx_description
1 polymer ?
#
loop_
_entity_poly.entity_id
_entity_poly.type
_entity_poly.pdbx_seq_one_letter_code
_entity_poly.pdbx_strand_id
1 'polypeptide(L)'
;MYVGRIVSVGRTKDNKLTVMYRVSSRSFPNREIAQLENSLAVIPKKGHHEDIYTSPYISYNCFRSNSQYAVVGNGTQADPVFEKLESGMNMRDAIANVLLAMDYEHDDYSTPRIVAVADQKYQKGALGSIRADGIDVQVFDLSLGEYRFVSTYEKCVVSPENQAFNLDITDEKQAAQFVINGGVFAEFTNPVSSVAAVESDDGYKTAIVNM
;
A
#
# COMPACT_ATOMS: atom_id res chain seq x y z
N MET A 1 12.10 14.12 -4.17
CA MET A 1 12.23 13.11 -5.25
C MET A 1 10.84 12.57 -5.61
N TYR A 2 10.57 12.21 -6.86
CA TYR A 2 9.28 11.59 -7.22
C TYR A 2 9.44 10.07 -7.29
N VAL A 3 8.62 9.34 -6.54
CA VAL A 3 8.69 7.87 -6.44
C VAL A 3 7.37 7.18 -6.86
N GLY A 4 6.37 7.96 -7.26
CA GLY A 4 5.04 7.45 -7.63
C GLY A 4 4.24 6.94 -6.43
N ARG A 5 3.54 5.82 -6.61
CA ARG A 5 2.66 5.24 -5.56
C ARG A 5 3.53 4.53 -4.55
N ILE A 6 3.13 4.55 -3.28
CA ILE A 6 3.90 4.00 -2.17
C ILE A 6 3.01 3.06 -1.36
N VAL A 7 3.50 1.87 -1.04
CA VAL A 7 2.93 0.98 -0.03
C VAL A 7 3.92 0.82 1.11
N SER A 8 3.43 0.70 2.33
CA SER A 8 4.26 0.51 3.51
C SER A 8 3.57 -0.38 4.54
N VAL A 9 4.37 -1.11 5.29
CA VAL A 9 3.96 -1.85 6.48
C VAL A 9 4.90 -1.50 7.62
N GLY A 10 4.37 -1.34 8.83
CA GLY A 10 5.16 -0.97 9.99
C GLY A 10 4.57 -1.47 11.30
N ARG A 11 5.32 -1.28 12.38
CA ARG A 11 4.91 -1.59 13.74
C ARG A 11 5.12 -0.35 14.60
N THR A 12 4.06 0.14 15.21
CA THR A 12 4.10 1.34 16.06
C THR A 12 4.92 1.07 17.32
N LYS A 13 5.30 2.15 18.02
CA LYS A 13 5.93 2.04 19.35
C LYS A 13 5.02 1.36 20.38
N ASP A 14 3.71 1.50 20.21
CA ASP A 14 2.68 0.84 21.02
C ASP A 14 2.36 -0.59 20.55
N ASN A 15 3.27 -1.19 19.78
CA ASN A 15 3.20 -2.59 19.39
C ASN A 15 1.98 -2.95 18.51
N LYS A 16 1.53 -2.03 17.66
CA LYS A 16 0.44 -2.26 16.70
C LYS A 16 0.97 -2.32 15.28
N LEU A 17 0.51 -3.28 14.47
CA LEU A 17 0.80 -3.28 13.04
C LEU A 17 0.05 -2.13 12.34
N THR A 18 0.65 -1.65 11.26
CA THR A 18 0.01 -0.68 10.36
C THR A 18 0.37 -0.98 8.91
N VAL A 19 -0.59 -0.76 8.02
CA VAL A 19 -0.33 -0.63 6.57
C VAL A 19 -0.68 0.78 6.14
N MET A 20 0.12 1.32 5.22
CA MET A 20 -0.06 2.67 4.70
C MET A 20 0.10 2.67 3.19
N TYR A 21 -0.72 3.47 2.52
CA TYR A 21 -0.68 3.65 1.08
C TYR A 21 -0.81 5.12 0.72
N ARG A 22 -0.03 5.55 -0.27
CA ARG A 22 -0.07 6.91 -0.80
C ARG A 22 -0.13 6.87 -2.32
N VAL A 23 -1.07 7.62 -2.86
CA VAL A 23 -1.07 8.02 -4.26
C VAL A 23 -0.17 9.24 -4.41
N SER A 24 0.88 9.12 -5.21
CA SER A 24 1.57 10.29 -5.77
C SER A 24 1.45 10.26 -7.29
N SER A 25 1.12 11.39 -7.89
CA SER A 25 0.89 11.47 -9.33
C SER A 25 1.20 12.83 -9.91
N ARG A 26 1.73 12.82 -11.13
CA ARG A 26 1.91 14.02 -11.97
C ARG A 26 0.79 14.12 -13.01
N SER A 27 0.51 13.02 -13.71
CA SER A 27 -0.41 12.99 -14.85
C SER A 27 -1.88 12.85 -14.48
N PHE A 28 -2.18 12.20 -13.34
CA PHE A 28 -3.55 11.96 -12.87
C PHE A 28 -3.73 12.43 -11.41
N PRO A 29 -3.65 13.74 -11.14
CA PRO A 29 -3.81 14.27 -9.78
C PRO A 29 -5.29 14.34 -9.33
N ASN A 30 -6.25 14.27 -10.26
CA ASN A 30 -7.68 14.40 -9.97
C ASN A 30 -8.29 13.08 -9.46
N ARG A 31 -7.68 12.52 -8.41
CA ARG A 31 -8.12 11.28 -7.76
C ARG A 31 -8.24 11.48 -6.27
N GLU A 32 -9.10 10.67 -5.68
CA GLU A 32 -9.32 10.61 -4.25
C GLU A 32 -9.46 9.15 -3.82
N ILE A 33 -9.29 8.90 -2.53
CA ILE A 33 -9.63 7.62 -1.93
C ILE A 33 -11.03 7.75 -1.33
N ALA A 34 -11.92 6.84 -1.69
CA ALA A 34 -13.28 6.76 -1.19
C ALA A 34 -13.48 5.46 -0.40
N GLN A 35 -14.34 5.54 0.61
CA GLN A 35 -14.77 4.36 1.36
C GLN A 35 -15.92 3.67 0.62
N LEU A 36 -15.73 2.37 0.38
CA LEU A 36 -16.76 1.45 -0.08
C LEU A 36 -17.18 0.54 1.09
N GLU A 37 -18.12 -0.38 0.84
CA GLU A 37 -18.67 -1.24 1.89
C GLU A 37 -17.59 -2.07 2.60
N ASN A 38 -16.69 -2.70 1.84
CA ASN A 38 -15.68 -3.64 2.35
C ASN A 38 -14.26 -3.33 1.87
N SER A 39 -14.03 -2.13 1.33
CA SER A 39 -12.74 -1.73 0.76
C SER A 39 -12.60 -0.21 0.74
N LEU A 40 -11.37 0.27 0.53
CA LEU A 40 -11.11 1.67 0.19
C LEU A 40 -10.52 1.70 -1.22
N ALA A 41 -11.05 2.58 -2.06
CA ALA A 41 -10.75 2.61 -3.48
C ALA A 41 -10.20 3.97 -3.91
N VAL A 42 -9.14 3.93 -4.73
CA VAL A 42 -8.71 5.10 -5.50
C VAL A 42 -9.71 5.26 -6.65
N ILE A 43 -10.36 6.42 -6.73
CA ILE A 43 -11.31 6.78 -7.79
C ILE A 43 -11.02 8.18 -8.33
N PRO A 44 -11.43 8.50 -9.57
CA PRO A 44 -11.40 9.87 -10.05
C PRO A 44 -12.32 10.77 -9.21
N LYS A 45 -11.89 12.01 -8.96
CA LYS A 45 -12.73 13.04 -8.33
C LYS A 45 -13.96 13.32 -9.19
N LYS A 46 -15.01 13.84 -8.58
CA LYS A 46 -16.24 14.26 -9.28
C LYS A 46 -15.90 15.14 -10.50
N GLY A 47 -16.41 14.76 -11.67
CA GLY A 47 -16.17 15.47 -12.93
C GLY A 47 -14.96 14.96 -13.74
N HIS A 48 -14.20 14.01 -13.21
CA HIS A 48 -13.05 13.38 -13.89
C HIS A 48 -13.28 11.88 -14.18
N HIS A 49 -14.53 11.42 -14.20
CA HIS A 49 -14.85 10.01 -14.39
C HIS A 49 -14.38 9.47 -15.74
N GLU A 50 -14.28 10.30 -16.77
CA GLU A 50 -13.82 9.89 -18.10
C GLU A 50 -12.33 9.51 -18.14
N ASP A 51 -11.52 9.91 -17.14
CA ASP A 51 -10.10 9.59 -17.08
C ASP A 51 -9.87 8.06 -17.06
N ILE A 52 -10.84 7.27 -16.57
CA ILE A 52 -10.72 5.80 -16.55
C ILE A 52 -10.62 5.18 -17.95
N TYR A 53 -11.14 5.87 -18.98
CA TYR A 53 -11.04 5.43 -20.37
C TYR A 53 -9.67 5.72 -20.98
N THR A 54 -8.88 6.58 -20.34
CA THR A 54 -7.50 6.90 -20.77
C THR A 54 -6.48 5.93 -20.18
N SER A 55 -6.72 5.40 -18.99
CA SER A 55 -5.84 4.45 -18.34
C SER A 55 -6.61 3.50 -17.41
N PRO A 56 -6.45 2.17 -17.57
CA PRO A 56 -7.10 1.21 -16.68
C PRO A 56 -6.46 1.14 -15.29
N TYR A 57 -5.34 1.82 -15.06
CA TYR A 57 -4.53 1.72 -13.83
C TYR A 57 -4.76 2.88 -12.85
N ILE A 58 -5.86 3.63 -12.99
CA ILE A 58 -6.14 4.80 -12.16
C ILE A 58 -7.30 4.63 -11.18
N SER A 59 -8.07 3.54 -11.30
CA SER A 59 -9.20 3.21 -10.44
C SER A 59 -9.11 1.77 -9.94
N TYR A 60 -9.06 1.56 -8.62
CA TYR A 60 -8.89 0.25 -7.99
C TYR A 60 -9.12 0.30 -6.49
N ASN A 61 -9.43 -0.84 -5.88
CA ASN A 61 -9.34 -1.00 -4.44
C ASN A 61 -7.86 -0.93 -4.03
N CYS A 62 -7.48 0.09 -3.27
CA CYS A 62 -6.12 0.23 -2.75
C CYS A 62 -5.98 -0.38 -1.36
N PHE A 63 -7.09 -0.75 -0.71
CA PHE A 63 -7.11 -1.34 0.62
C PHE A 63 -8.20 -2.41 0.77
N ARG A 64 -7.85 -3.53 1.42
CA ARG A 64 -8.74 -4.59 1.88
C ARG A 64 -8.30 -5.07 3.27
N SER A 65 -9.24 -5.45 4.13
CA SER A 65 -8.92 -6.04 5.44
C SER A 65 -9.99 -6.97 5.99
N ASN A 66 -9.60 -7.79 6.96
CA ASN A 66 -10.47 -8.52 7.87
C ASN A 66 -9.88 -8.46 9.30
N SER A 67 -10.31 -9.37 10.18
CA SER A 67 -9.83 -9.45 11.56
C SER A 67 -8.38 -9.93 11.71
N GLN A 68 -7.71 -10.35 10.63
CA GLN A 68 -6.34 -10.83 10.66
C GLN A 68 -5.42 -10.05 9.72
N TYR A 69 -5.87 -9.80 8.49
CA TYR A 69 -5.06 -9.24 7.43
C TYR A 69 -5.49 -7.81 7.10
N ALA A 70 -4.50 -6.97 6.83
CA ALA A 70 -4.67 -5.71 6.12
C ALA A 70 -3.75 -5.69 4.91
N VAL A 71 -4.30 -5.35 3.74
CA VAL A 71 -3.60 -5.35 2.46
C VAL A 71 -3.73 -3.98 1.84
N VAL A 72 -2.61 -3.42 1.38
CA VAL A 72 -2.61 -2.24 0.52
C VAL A 72 -1.86 -2.50 -0.78
N GLY A 73 -2.33 -1.93 -1.89
CA GLY A 73 -1.71 -2.09 -3.20
C GLY A 73 -1.94 -0.88 -4.12
N ASN A 74 -1.08 -0.71 -5.12
CA ASN A 74 -1.19 0.38 -6.10
C ASN A 74 -2.08 0.07 -7.31
N GLY A 75 -2.87 -0.99 -7.26
CA GLY A 75 -3.66 -1.47 -8.37
C GLY A 75 -4.63 -2.56 -7.95
N THR A 76 -5.32 -3.14 -8.93
CA THR A 76 -6.35 -4.17 -8.73
C THR A 76 -5.84 -5.44 -8.06
N GLN A 77 -4.52 -5.65 -7.95
CA GLN A 77 -3.93 -6.81 -7.28
C GLN A 77 -4.23 -6.89 -5.77
N ALA A 78 -4.63 -5.80 -5.12
CA ALA A 78 -4.94 -5.80 -3.69
C ALA A 78 -6.08 -6.78 -3.35
N ASP A 79 -7.10 -6.87 -4.23
CA ASP A 79 -8.24 -7.76 -4.06
C ASP A 79 -7.85 -9.24 -4.12
N PRO A 80 -7.24 -9.77 -5.21
CA PRO A 80 -6.85 -11.17 -5.26
C PRO A 80 -5.77 -11.53 -4.23
N VAL A 81 -4.86 -10.63 -3.85
CA VAL A 81 -3.93 -10.91 -2.72
C VAL A 81 -4.72 -11.15 -1.44
N PHE A 82 -5.66 -10.26 -1.12
CA PHE A 82 -6.50 -10.40 0.06
C PHE A 82 -7.34 -11.69 0.03
N GLU A 83 -7.98 -12.00 -1.10
CA GLU A 83 -8.80 -13.21 -1.25
C GLU A 83 -7.98 -14.50 -1.10
N LYS A 84 -6.72 -14.52 -1.58
CA LYS A 84 -5.82 -15.65 -1.35
C LYS A 84 -5.49 -15.83 0.14
N LEU A 85 -5.21 -14.73 0.85
CA LEU A 85 -4.98 -14.76 2.30
C LEU A 85 -6.19 -15.28 3.05
N GLU A 86 -7.39 -14.79 2.71
CA GLU A 86 -8.65 -15.21 3.31
C GLU A 86 -8.94 -16.71 3.07
N SER A 87 -8.54 -17.24 1.91
CA SER A 87 -8.62 -18.67 1.60
C SER A 87 -7.61 -19.55 2.34
N GLY A 88 -6.74 -18.95 3.17
CA GLY A 88 -5.74 -19.66 3.99
C GLY A 88 -4.35 -19.77 3.37
N MET A 89 -4.08 -19.07 2.26
CA MET A 89 -2.74 -19.00 1.69
C MET A 89 -1.83 -18.11 2.55
N ASN A 90 -0.57 -18.50 2.75
CA ASN A 90 0.38 -17.66 3.47
C ASN A 90 0.75 -16.39 2.68
N MET A 91 1.22 -15.35 3.37
CA MET A 91 1.54 -14.05 2.76
C MET A 91 2.51 -14.13 1.57
N ARG A 92 3.59 -14.91 1.69
CA ARG A 92 4.58 -15.03 0.61
C ARG A 92 3.92 -15.56 -0.66
N ASP A 93 3.18 -16.66 -0.54
CA ASP A 93 2.58 -17.33 -1.69
C ASP A 93 1.42 -16.55 -2.27
N ALA A 94 0.59 -15.90 -1.43
CA ALA A 94 -0.50 -15.04 -1.87
C ALA A 94 0.03 -13.87 -2.72
N ILE A 95 1.06 -13.19 -2.22
CA ILE A 95 1.71 -12.09 -2.95
C ILE A 95 2.38 -12.61 -4.22
N ALA A 96 3.25 -13.62 -4.12
CA ALA A 96 4.02 -14.11 -5.26
C ALA A 96 3.12 -14.65 -6.38
N ASN A 97 2.08 -15.42 -6.03
CA ASN A 97 1.14 -16.00 -7.00
C ASN A 97 0.40 -14.91 -7.78
N VAL A 98 -0.13 -13.90 -7.07
CA VAL A 98 -0.92 -12.84 -7.69
C VAL A 98 -0.03 -11.90 -8.51
N LEU A 99 1.11 -11.47 -7.96
CA LEU A 99 2.02 -10.59 -8.68
C LEU A 99 2.54 -11.26 -9.94
N LEU A 100 2.99 -12.52 -9.87
CA LEU A 100 3.44 -13.26 -11.04
C LEU A 100 2.35 -13.42 -12.11
N ALA A 101 1.10 -13.62 -11.70
CA ALA A 101 -0.02 -13.79 -12.63
C ALA A 101 -0.46 -12.48 -13.30
N MET A 102 -0.36 -11.36 -12.58
CA MET A 102 -0.83 -10.05 -13.06
C MET A 102 0.26 -9.21 -13.73
N ASP A 103 1.52 -9.56 -13.49
CA ASP A 103 2.72 -8.88 -13.96
C ASP A 103 2.75 -7.37 -13.59
N TYR A 104 3.74 -6.62 -14.09
CA TYR A 104 3.75 -5.17 -14.02
C TYR A 104 2.60 -4.54 -14.86
N GLU A 105 2.31 -3.26 -14.67
CA GLU A 105 1.34 -2.53 -15.49
C GLU A 105 1.94 -2.24 -16.88
N HIS A 106 1.30 -2.72 -17.94
CA HIS A 106 1.70 -2.43 -19.33
C HIS A 106 1.30 -1.01 -19.75
N ASP A 107 1.82 0.00 -19.07
CA ASP A 107 1.79 1.40 -19.45
C ASP A 107 3.13 1.83 -20.09
N ASP A 108 3.26 3.10 -20.46
CA ASP A 108 4.47 3.64 -21.08
C ASP A 108 5.72 3.57 -20.20
N TYR A 109 5.56 3.29 -18.89
CA TYR A 109 6.63 3.27 -17.90
C TYR A 109 6.91 1.88 -17.33
N SER A 110 6.20 0.85 -17.82
CA SER A 110 6.21 -0.49 -17.23
C SER A 110 6.02 -0.46 -15.72
N THR A 111 5.03 0.31 -15.24
CA THR A 111 4.90 0.62 -13.82
C THR A 111 4.77 -0.65 -12.96
N PRO A 112 5.63 -0.84 -11.93
CA PRO A 112 5.56 -2.00 -11.06
C PRO A 112 4.21 -2.13 -10.32
N ARG A 113 3.79 -3.38 -10.06
CA ARG A 113 2.75 -3.67 -9.07
C ARG A 113 3.41 -3.92 -7.71
N ILE A 114 3.01 -3.13 -6.73
CA ILE A 114 3.49 -3.20 -5.35
C ILE A 114 2.35 -3.52 -4.40
N VAL A 115 2.67 -4.22 -3.32
CA VAL A 115 1.72 -4.60 -2.27
C VAL A 115 2.41 -4.65 -0.91
N ALA A 116 1.70 -4.25 0.14
CA ALA A 116 2.10 -4.47 1.52
C ALA A 116 0.98 -5.20 2.27
N VAL A 117 1.38 -6.12 3.16
CA VAL A 117 0.45 -6.92 3.96
C VAL A 117 0.88 -6.88 5.42
N ALA A 118 -0.07 -6.70 6.33
CA ALA A 118 0.09 -6.96 7.75
C ALA A 118 -0.73 -8.20 8.16
N ASP A 119 -0.15 -9.02 9.03
CA ASP A 119 -0.79 -10.20 9.61
C ASP A 119 -0.81 -10.09 11.13
N GLN A 120 -1.96 -9.73 11.68
CA GLN A 120 -2.18 -9.54 13.11
C GLN A 120 -1.96 -10.83 13.92
N LYS A 121 -2.31 -11.99 13.38
CA LYS A 121 -2.22 -13.27 14.09
C LYS A 121 -0.76 -13.65 14.37
N TYR A 122 0.11 -13.46 13.38
CA TYR A 122 1.53 -13.80 13.50
C TYR A 122 2.42 -12.60 13.80
N GLN A 123 1.86 -11.39 13.86
CA GLN A 123 2.57 -10.13 14.10
C GLN A 123 3.70 -9.89 13.08
N LYS A 124 3.40 -10.12 11.79
CA LYS A 124 4.36 -10.01 10.68
C LYS A 124 3.92 -9.03 9.61
N GLY A 125 4.92 -8.50 8.90
CA GLY A 125 4.72 -7.71 7.70
C GLY A 125 5.22 -8.43 6.46
N ALA A 126 4.68 -8.08 5.30
CA ALA A 126 5.19 -8.50 4.02
C ALA A 126 5.17 -7.35 3.00
N LEU A 127 6.15 -7.36 2.09
CA LEU A 127 6.19 -6.49 0.93
C LEU A 127 6.37 -7.33 -0.33
N GLY A 128 5.69 -6.90 -1.40
CA GLY A 128 5.82 -7.46 -2.73
C GLY A 128 6.01 -6.36 -3.77
N SER A 129 6.83 -6.64 -4.77
CA SER A 129 7.01 -5.80 -5.95
C SER A 129 7.28 -6.69 -7.16
N ILE A 130 6.54 -6.48 -8.25
CA ILE A 130 6.86 -7.06 -9.56
C ILE A 130 7.09 -5.93 -10.58
N ARG A 131 8.23 -6.03 -11.25
CA ARG A 131 8.74 -5.12 -12.27
C ARG A 131 8.91 -5.90 -13.57
N ALA A 132 9.12 -5.20 -14.67
CA ALA A 132 9.44 -5.82 -15.95
C ALA A 132 10.70 -6.71 -15.94
N ASP A 133 11.61 -6.50 -14.98
CA ASP A 133 12.89 -7.20 -14.88
C ASP A 133 12.99 -8.18 -13.70
N GLY A 134 11.95 -8.28 -12.85
CA GLY A 134 12.01 -9.18 -11.70
C GLY A 134 10.88 -9.03 -10.70
N ILE A 135 10.84 -9.98 -9.77
CA ILE A 135 9.87 -10.06 -8.67
C ILE A 135 10.60 -10.18 -7.34
N ASP A 136 10.16 -9.41 -6.34
CA ASP A 136 10.64 -9.46 -4.97
C ASP A 136 9.45 -9.65 -4.04
N VAL A 137 9.53 -10.66 -3.17
CA VAL A 137 8.55 -10.91 -2.12
C VAL A 137 9.28 -11.28 -0.84
N GLN A 138 9.04 -10.53 0.23
CA GLN A 138 9.62 -10.83 1.54
C GLN A 138 8.56 -10.73 2.64
N VAL A 139 8.59 -11.70 3.54
CA VAL A 139 7.86 -11.70 4.81
C VAL A 139 8.89 -11.54 5.91
N PHE A 140 8.64 -10.64 6.87
CA PHE A 140 9.61 -10.26 7.87
C PHE A 140 8.95 -9.87 9.20
N ASP A 141 9.75 -9.93 10.26
CA ASP A 141 9.41 -9.38 11.56
C ASP A 141 9.70 -7.87 11.56
N LEU A 142 8.92 -7.11 12.33
CA LEU A 142 9.07 -5.67 12.49
C LEU A 142 9.43 -5.34 13.94
N SER A 143 10.47 -4.53 14.11
CA SER A 143 10.84 -3.95 15.40
C SER A 143 9.87 -2.82 15.80
N LEU A 144 9.79 -2.48 17.09
CA LEU A 144 8.96 -1.35 17.52
C LEU A 144 9.43 -0.04 16.88
N GLY A 145 8.50 0.70 16.29
CA GLY A 145 8.78 1.93 15.56
C GLY A 145 9.42 1.73 14.18
N GLU A 146 9.60 0.49 13.73
CA GLU A 146 10.11 0.17 12.39
C GLU A 146 8.98 0.23 11.35
N TYR A 147 9.30 0.73 10.17
CA TYR A 147 8.46 0.59 8.98
C TYR A 147 9.32 0.31 7.76
N ARG A 148 8.75 -0.45 6.83
CA ARG A 148 9.34 -0.72 5.51
C ARG A 148 8.37 -0.30 4.43
N PHE A 149 8.90 0.05 3.27
CA PHE A 149 8.08 0.49 2.15
C PHE A 149 8.67 0.05 0.82
N VAL A 150 7.85 0.13 -0.22
CA VAL A 150 8.31 0.16 -1.60
C VAL A 150 7.46 1.16 -2.36
N SER A 151 7.97 1.64 -3.49
CA SER A 151 7.28 2.55 -4.38
C SER A 151 7.35 2.07 -5.82
N THR A 152 6.51 2.63 -6.68
CA THR A 152 6.50 2.25 -8.10
C THR A 152 7.76 2.70 -8.84
N TYR A 153 8.37 3.81 -8.44
CA TYR A 153 9.58 4.35 -9.07
C TYR A 153 10.67 4.60 -8.03
N GLU A 154 11.95 4.49 -8.43
CA GLU A 154 13.17 4.68 -7.62
C GLU A 154 13.37 3.66 -6.48
N LYS A 155 12.34 3.36 -5.68
CA LYS A 155 12.38 2.46 -4.51
C LYS A 155 11.51 1.21 -4.74
N CYS A 156 11.65 0.58 -5.91
CA CYS A 156 10.79 -0.51 -6.38
C CYS A 156 11.29 -1.93 -6.06
N VAL A 157 12.35 -2.08 -5.27
CA VAL A 157 12.88 -3.37 -4.79
C VAL A 157 12.66 -3.47 -3.29
N VAL A 158 12.27 -4.65 -2.79
CA VAL A 158 12.21 -4.89 -1.34
C VAL A 158 13.63 -4.99 -0.81
N SER A 159 14.11 -3.92 -0.18
CA SER A 159 15.51 -3.74 0.22
C SER A 159 15.62 -3.15 1.62
N PRO A 160 16.69 -3.46 2.38
CA PRO A 160 17.00 -2.77 3.65
C PRO A 160 17.09 -1.24 3.52
N GLU A 161 17.38 -0.70 2.34
CA GLU A 161 17.39 0.75 2.11
C GLU A 161 15.99 1.40 2.21
N ASN A 162 14.93 0.60 2.06
CA ASN A 162 13.56 1.06 2.18
C ASN A 162 12.98 0.70 3.55
N GLN A 163 13.85 0.62 4.56
CA GLN A 163 13.51 0.47 5.96
C GLN A 163 13.88 1.74 6.70
N ALA A 164 13.00 2.16 7.60
CA ALA A 164 13.24 3.30 8.47
C ALA A 164 12.62 3.06 9.86
N PHE A 165 12.99 3.92 10.80
CA PHE A 165 12.56 3.88 12.18
C PHE A 165 11.86 5.19 12.57
N ASN A 166 11.42 5.27 13.83
CA ASN A 166 10.67 6.39 14.38
C ASN A 166 9.27 6.55 13.77
N LEU A 167 8.58 5.43 13.55
CA LEU A 167 7.14 5.42 13.29
C LEU A 167 6.37 5.85 14.55
N ASP A 168 6.23 7.16 14.72
CA ASP A 168 5.63 7.81 15.88
C ASP A 168 4.18 8.22 15.58
N ILE A 169 3.30 7.22 15.61
CA ILE A 169 1.87 7.36 15.35
C ILE A 169 1.09 6.62 16.43
N THR A 170 -0.05 7.17 16.83
CA THR A 170 -0.94 6.56 17.84
C THR A 170 -2.28 6.07 17.27
N ASP A 171 -2.65 6.55 16.08
CA ASP A 171 -3.93 6.26 15.44
C ASP A 171 -3.82 6.23 13.91
N GLU A 172 -4.90 5.76 13.28
CA GLU A 172 -5.00 5.60 11.83
C GLU A 172 -4.93 6.92 11.05
N LYS A 173 -5.36 8.04 11.64
CA LYS A 173 -5.31 9.37 11.00
C LYS A 173 -3.88 9.87 10.93
N GLN A 174 -3.14 9.73 12.02
CA GLN A 174 -1.70 10.02 12.05
C GLN A 174 -0.94 9.12 11.09
N ALA A 175 -1.31 7.83 10.98
CA ALA A 175 -0.71 6.91 10.02
C ALA A 175 -0.93 7.36 8.55
N ALA A 176 -2.16 7.76 8.20
CA ALA A 176 -2.48 8.25 6.87
C ALA A 176 -1.73 9.55 6.56
N GLN A 177 -1.57 10.43 7.56
CA GLN A 177 -0.75 11.64 7.42
C GLN A 177 0.75 11.33 7.34
N PHE A 178 1.25 10.32 8.07
CA PHE A 178 2.66 9.95 8.12
C PHE A 178 3.17 9.51 6.73
N VAL A 179 2.41 8.73 5.97
CA VAL A 179 2.84 8.34 4.60
C VAL A 179 2.82 9.51 3.60
N ILE A 180 2.21 10.65 3.94
CA ILE A 180 2.26 11.88 3.16
C ILE A 180 3.55 12.66 3.42
N ASN A 181 3.90 12.89 4.68
CA ASN A 181 4.99 13.82 5.03
C ASN A 181 5.74 13.49 6.33
N GLY A 182 5.58 12.28 6.86
CA GLY A 182 6.30 11.78 8.02
C GLY A 182 7.59 11.04 7.63
N GLY A 183 8.62 11.14 8.46
CA GLY A 183 9.89 10.44 8.27
C GLY A 183 10.46 10.62 6.85
N VAL A 184 10.85 9.50 6.23
CA VAL A 184 11.40 9.50 4.87
C VAL A 184 10.40 9.95 3.81
N PHE A 185 9.08 9.84 4.08
CA PHE A 185 8.04 10.17 3.10
C PHE A 185 7.92 11.67 2.82
N ALA A 186 8.43 12.51 3.73
CA ALA A 186 8.53 13.96 3.55
C ALA A 186 9.40 14.35 2.34
N GLU A 187 10.34 13.50 1.95
CA GLU A 187 11.24 13.74 0.83
C GLU A 187 10.58 13.46 -0.53
N PHE A 188 9.43 12.79 -0.53
CA PHE A 188 8.72 12.37 -1.73
C PHE A 188 7.68 13.39 -2.17
N THR A 189 7.67 13.73 -3.45
CA THR A 189 6.86 14.83 -4.01
C THR A 189 5.50 14.36 -4.56
N ASN A 190 4.67 15.34 -4.94
CA ASN A 190 3.38 15.12 -5.63
C ASN A 190 2.37 14.23 -4.88
N PRO A 191 2.18 14.39 -3.55
CA PRO A 191 1.14 13.63 -2.87
C PRO A 191 -0.25 14.05 -3.38
N VAL A 192 -1.17 13.08 -3.47
CA VAL A 192 -2.56 13.30 -3.91
C VAL A 192 -3.52 12.88 -2.83
N SER A 193 -3.37 11.64 -2.36
CA SER A 193 -4.19 11.07 -1.30
C SER A 193 -3.44 9.95 -0.59
N SER A 194 -3.88 9.58 0.60
CA SER A 194 -3.38 8.43 1.33
C SER A 194 -4.47 7.74 2.12
N VAL A 195 -4.19 6.49 2.45
CA VAL A 195 -4.96 5.67 3.37
C VAL A 195 -4.00 4.95 4.29
N ALA A 196 -4.42 4.74 5.52
CA ALA A 196 -3.71 3.85 6.43
C ALA A 196 -4.70 3.05 7.26
N ALA A 197 -4.21 1.92 7.76
CA ALA A 197 -4.95 1.05 8.66
C ALA A 197 -4.05 0.62 9.81
N VAL A 198 -4.49 0.85 11.04
CA VAL A 198 -3.76 0.51 12.27
C VAL A 198 -4.50 -0.61 13.00
N GLU A 199 -3.74 -1.58 13.50
CA GLU A 199 -4.25 -2.72 14.24
C GLU A 199 -5.09 -2.29 15.46
N SER A 200 -6.17 -3.03 15.68
CA SER A 200 -7.13 -2.90 16.76
C SER A 200 -7.62 -4.29 17.19
N ASP A 201 -8.40 -4.35 18.27
CA ASP A 201 -8.86 -5.63 18.83
C ASP A 201 -9.72 -6.44 17.84
N ASP A 202 -10.46 -5.77 16.95
CA ASP A 202 -11.39 -6.38 15.99
C ASP A 202 -10.85 -6.36 14.53
N GLY A 203 -9.53 -6.23 14.33
CA GLY A 203 -8.90 -6.12 13.02
C GLY A 203 -8.20 -4.77 12.85
N TYR A 204 -8.61 -3.95 11.88
CA TYR A 204 -7.92 -2.71 11.55
C TYR A 204 -8.85 -1.49 11.48
N LYS A 205 -8.44 -0.39 12.13
CA LYS A 205 -9.08 0.92 11.99
C LYS A 205 -8.43 1.70 10.87
N THR A 206 -9.23 2.34 10.03
CA THR A 206 -8.75 3.01 8.81
C THR A 206 -9.00 4.51 8.82
N ALA A 207 -8.09 5.28 8.23
CA ALA A 207 -8.35 6.67 7.85
C ALA A 207 -7.86 6.97 6.43
N ILE A 208 -8.48 8.00 5.85
CA ILE A 208 -8.21 8.52 4.53
C ILE A 208 -7.79 9.98 4.67
N VAL A 209 -6.81 10.41 3.88
CA VAL A 209 -6.47 11.82 3.68
C VAL A 209 -6.52 12.10 2.18
N ASN A 210 -7.40 13.00 1.75
CA ASN A 210 -7.48 13.50 0.38
C ASN A 210 -7.06 14.98 0.37
N MET A 211 -6.21 15.38 -0.59
CA MET A 211 -5.73 16.76 -0.75
C MET A 211 -6.53 17.58 -1.76
#